data_AF-A0AAD5CJJ5-F1
#
_entry.id   AF-A0AAD5CJJ5-F1
#
_cell.length_a   1.000
_cell.length_b   1.000
_cell.length_c   1.000
_cell.angle_alpha   90.00
_cell.angle_beta   90.00
_cell.angle_gamma   90.00
#
_symmetry.space_group_name_H-M   'P 1'
#
loop_
_entity.id
_entity.type
_entity.pdbx_description
1 polymer ?
#
loop_
_entity_poly.entity_id
_entity_poly.type
_entity_poly.pdbx_seq_one_letter_code
_entity_poly.pdbx_strand_id
1 'polypeptide(L)'
;MVNKHHNSSTSPQIITHIDKNRAQAVLQLVKKASPLTLKQEKFCNEACIGRFLKAKGDNVKKAAKQLRACLSWRENLGVDDLIADDFSGEIADGMAYVAGHDDQSRPVV
;
A
#
# COMPACT_ATOMS: atom_id res chain seq x y z
N MET A 1 25.71 -34.84 15.29
CA MET A 1 25.06 -33.64 15.88
C MET A 1 25.94 -32.46 15.49
N VAL A 2 25.60 -31.46 14.66
CA VAL A 2 24.34 -30.91 14.13
C VAL A 2 24.70 -30.25 12.78
N ASN A 3 23.97 -30.53 11.70
CA ASN A 3 24.11 -29.83 10.42
C ASN A 3 23.55 -28.41 10.53
N LYS A 4 24.39 -27.38 10.33
CA LYS A 4 23.94 -26.00 10.11
C LYS A 4 23.87 -25.72 8.61
N HIS A 5 22.70 -25.94 8.00
CA HIS A 5 22.39 -25.38 6.69
C HIS A 5 22.32 -23.85 6.81
N HIS A 6 23.34 -23.17 6.28
CA HIS A 6 23.31 -21.73 6.08
C HIS A 6 22.46 -21.44 4.84
N ASN A 7 21.31 -20.79 5.07
CA ASN A 7 20.37 -20.41 4.04
C ASN A 7 20.90 -19.19 3.27
N SER A 8 20.82 -19.27 1.95
CA SER A 8 21.50 -18.40 0.99
C SER A 8 21.13 -16.92 1.11
N SER A 9 22.16 -16.08 1.05
CA SER A 9 22.06 -14.63 0.90
C SER A 9 21.48 -14.28 -0.47
N THR A 10 20.17 -14.06 -0.53
CA THR A 10 19.51 -13.55 -1.73
C THR A 10 19.89 -12.08 -1.92
N SER A 11 20.60 -11.78 -3.01
CA SER A 11 21.11 -10.44 -3.32
C SER A 11 19.97 -9.40 -3.40
N PRO A 12 20.12 -8.18 -2.83
CA PRO A 12 19.05 -7.17 -2.77
C PRO A 12 18.42 -6.85 -4.13
N GLN A 13 19.21 -6.93 -5.20
CA GLN A 13 18.78 -6.64 -6.56
C GLN A 13 17.79 -7.67 -7.13
N ILE A 14 17.86 -8.93 -6.69
CA ILE A 14 16.97 -10.00 -7.17
C ILE A 14 15.59 -9.87 -6.52
N ILE A 15 15.55 -9.50 -5.24
CA ILE A 15 14.32 -9.32 -4.47
C ILE A 15 13.51 -8.13 -5.02
N THR A 16 14.15 -6.99 -5.26
CA THR A 16 13.48 -5.78 -5.79
C THR A 16 12.89 -5.98 -7.19
N HIS A 17 13.55 -6.77 -8.04
CA HIS A 17 13.05 -7.08 -9.38
C HIS A 17 11.84 -8.02 -9.35
N ILE A 18 11.83 -8.98 -8.42
CA ILE A 18 10.68 -9.86 -8.19
C ILE A 18 9.47 -9.06 -7.69
N ASP A 19 9.70 -8.07 -6.83
CA ASP A 19 8.64 -7.20 -6.30
C ASP A 19 8.02 -6.32 -7.39
N LYS A 20 8.84 -5.78 -8.31
CA LYS A 20 8.36 -5.05 -9.50
C LYS A 20 7.46 -5.88 -10.40
N ASN A 21 7.89 -7.10 -10.72
CA ASN A 21 7.11 -8.00 -11.58
C ASN A 21 5.77 -8.37 -10.94
N ARG A 22 5.75 -8.61 -9.63
CA ARG A 22 4.52 -8.90 -8.89
C ARG A 22 3.60 -7.68 -8.79
N ALA A 23 4.16 -6.50 -8.54
CA ALA A 23 3.39 -5.26 -8.51
C ALA A 23 2.71 -5.00 -9.86
N GLN A 24 3.45 -5.19 -10.96
CA GLN A 24 2.89 -5.08 -12.30
C GLN A 24 1.79 -6.12 -12.54
N ALA A 25 1.98 -7.38 -12.12
CA ALA A 25 0.96 -8.41 -12.26
C ALA A 25 -0.33 -8.07 -11.47
N VAL A 26 -0.19 -7.51 -10.27
CA VAL A 26 -1.35 -7.01 -9.50
C VAL A 26 -2.06 -5.90 -10.26
N LEU A 27 -1.32 -4.90 -10.75
CA LEU A 27 -1.88 -3.77 -11.49
C LEU A 27 -2.66 -4.24 -12.73
N GLN A 28 -2.13 -5.19 -13.49
CA GLN A 28 -2.80 -5.77 -14.65
C GLN A 28 -4.11 -6.47 -14.26
N LEU A 29 -4.14 -7.22 -13.16
CA LEU A 29 -5.36 -7.86 -12.68
C LEU A 29 -6.43 -6.87 -12.24
N VAL A 30 -6.02 -5.75 -11.63
CA VAL A 30 -6.93 -4.67 -11.25
C VAL A 30 -7.53 -4.02 -12.49
N LYS A 31 -6.69 -3.63 -13.46
CA LYS A 31 -7.12 -2.99 -14.73
C LYS A 31 -8.02 -3.90 -15.58
N LYS A 32 -7.81 -5.21 -15.54
CA LYS A 32 -8.64 -6.18 -16.26
C LYS A 32 -10.09 -6.22 -15.76
N ALA A 33 -10.31 -5.95 -14.48
CA ALA A 33 -11.66 -5.96 -13.91
C ALA A 33 -12.43 -4.67 -14.23
N SER A 34 -11.75 -3.53 -14.20
CA SER A 34 -12.28 -2.22 -14.60
C SER A 34 -11.14 -1.30 -15.00
N PRO A 35 -11.31 -0.44 -16.03
CA PRO A 35 -10.40 0.68 -16.25
C PRO A 35 -10.28 1.53 -15.00
N LEU A 36 -9.07 2.01 -14.72
CA LEU A 36 -8.78 2.89 -13.59
C LEU A 36 -8.91 4.35 -14.02
N THR A 37 -9.41 5.21 -13.13
CA THR A 37 -9.35 6.66 -13.32
C THR A 37 -7.92 7.17 -13.14
N LEU A 38 -7.62 8.38 -13.63
CA LEU A 38 -6.29 8.99 -13.45
C LEU A 38 -5.89 9.11 -11.96
N LYS A 39 -6.84 9.44 -11.07
CA LYS A 39 -6.61 9.49 -9.62
C LYS A 39 -6.23 8.10 -9.08
N GLN A 40 -6.98 7.07 -9.47
CA GLN A 40 -6.71 5.68 -9.07
C GLN A 40 -5.37 5.16 -9.61
N GLU A 41 -4.99 5.53 -10.83
CA GLU A 41 -3.68 5.17 -11.40
C GLU A 41 -2.53 5.79 -10.61
N LYS A 42 -2.63 7.08 -10.24
CA LYS A 42 -1.64 7.74 -9.39
C LYS A 42 -1.53 7.08 -8.01
N PHE A 43 -2.67 6.69 -7.42
CA PHE A 43 -2.70 5.97 -6.14
C PHE A 43 -2.05 4.59 -6.22
N CYS A 44 -2.29 3.85 -7.32
CA CYS A 44 -1.77 2.49 -7.55
C CYS A 44 -0.29 2.48 -8.01
N ASN A 45 0.57 3.28 -7.38
CA ASN A 45 2.00 3.21 -7.62
C ASN A 45 2.64 1.94 -7.02
N GLU A 46 3.87 1.66 -7.41
CA GLU A 46 4.62 0.46 -7.01
C GLU A 46 4.68 0.28 -5.48
N ALA A 47 4.97 1.34 -4.74
CA ALA A 47 5.05 1.30 -3.28
C ALA A 47 3.69 0.99 -2.63
N CYS A 48 2.59 1.54 -3.17
CA CYS A 48 1.25 1.24 -2.72
C CYS A 48 0.89 -0.23 -2.93
N ILE A 49 1.12 -0.74 -4.14
CA ILE A 49 0.86 -2.15 -4.48
C ILE A 49 1.74 -3.08 -3.63
N GLY A 50 3.00 -2.71 -3.40
CA GLY A 50 3.94 -3.44 -2.54
C GLY A 50 3.40 -3.64 -1.12
N ARG A 51 2.73 -2.63 -0.54
CA ARG A 51 2.07 -2.77 0.79
C ARG A 51 0.97 -3.84 0.78
N PHE A 52 0.14 -3.90 -0.27
CA PHE A 52 -0.88 -4.94 -0.41
C PHE A 52 -0.29 -6.33 -0.64
N LEU A 53 0.79 -6.44 -1.41
CA LEU A 53 1.52 -7.70 -1.61
C LEU A 53 2.06 -8.21 -0.28
N LYS A 54 2.82 -7.39 0.45
CA LYS A 54 3.37 -7.74 1.76
C LYS A 54 2.29 -8.17 2.74
N ALA A 55 1.18 -7.43 2.81
CA ALA A 55 0.05 -7.77 3.69
C ALA A 55 -0.66 -9.08 3.32
N LYS A 56 -0.52 -9.57 2.09
CA LYS A 56 -1.13 -10.81 1.60
C LYS A 56 -0.12 -11.93 1.34
N GLY A 57 1.09 -11.81 1.86
CA GLY A 57 2.17 -12.81 1.69
C GLY A 57 2.57 -12.99 0.23
N ASP A 58 2.75 -11.88 -0.49
CA ASP A 58 3.13 -11.80 -1.91
C ASP A 58 2.17 -12.49 -2.89
N ASN A 59 0.97 -12.81 -2.43
CA ASN A 59 -0.05 -13.43 -3.27
C ASN A 59 -0.73 -12.37 -4.16
N VAL A 60 -0.35 -12.37 -5.43
CA VAL A 60 -0.84 -11.45 -6.47
C VAL A 60 -2.36 -11.38 -6.56
N LYS A 61 -3.06 -12.53 -6.53
CA LYS A 61 -4.54 -12.56 -6.65
C LYS A 61 -5.22 -11.98 -5.42
N LYS A 62 -4.75 -12.33 -4.21
CA LYS A 62 -5.29 -11.80 -2.95
C LYS A 62 -5.00 -10.30 -2.82
N ALA A 63 -3.81 -9.85 -3.20
CA ALA A 63 -3.44 -8.44 -3.22
C ALA A 63 -4.33 -7.65 -4.20
N ALA A 64 -4.52 -8.12 -5.43
CA ALA A 64 -5.41 -7.49 -6.41
C ALA A 64 -6.89 -7.45 -5.95
N LYS A 65 -7.37 -8.48 -5.25
CA LYS A 65 -8.71 -8.47 -4.64
C LYS A 65 -8.82 -7.40 -3.56
N GLN A 66 -7.85 -7.31 -2.66
CA GLN A 66 -7.84 -6.33 -1.57
C GLN A 66 -7.69 -4.90 -2.09
N LEU A 67 -6.83 -4.68 -3.09
CA LEU A 67 -6.61 -3.36 -3.70
C LEU A 67 -7.90 -2.86 -4.35
N ARG A 68 -8.64 -3.70 -5.07
CA ARG A 68 -9.97 -3.33 -5.62
C ARG A 68 -10.96 -2.95 -4.53
N ALA A 69 -11.03 -3.71 -3.45
CA ALA A 69 -11.90 -3.38 -2.32
C ALA A 69 -11.51 -2.02 -1.69
N CYS A 70 -10.22 -1.72 -1.59
CA CYS A 70 -9.74 -0.43 -1.12
C CYS A 70 -10.11 0.71 -2.07
N LEU A 71 -9.94 0.54 -3.39
CA LEU A 71 -10.34 1.56 -4.36
C LEU A 71 -11.84 1.87 -4.29
N SER A 72 -12.69 0.84 -4.19
CA SER A 72 -14.13 1.02 -4.03
C SER A 72 -14.48 1.72 -2.72
N TRP A 73 -13.82 1.37 -1.62
CA TRP A 73 -14.01 2.06 -0.33
C TRP A 73 -13.62 3.55 -0.41
N ARG A 74 -12.49 3.86 -1.06
CA ARG A 74 -12.02 5.24 -1.25
C ARG A 74 -13.01 6.07 -2.05
N GLU A 75 -13.54 5.50 -3.13
CA GLU A 75 -14.52 6.15 -4.00
C GLU A 75 -15.83 6.38 -3.25
N ASN A 76 -16.36 5.37 -2.58
CA ASN A 76 -17.64 5.46 -1.86
C ASN A 76 -17.61 6.47 -0.70
N LEU A 77 -16.47 6.59 -0.02
CA LEU A 77 -16.31 7.54 1.10
C LEU A 77 -15.82 8.92 0.64
N GLY A 78 -15.50 9.11 -0.65
CA GLY A 78 -14.98 10.39 -1.16
C GLY A 78 -13.62 10.76 -0.57
N VAL A 79 -12.77 9.76 -0.26
CA VAL A 79 -11.49 9.97 0.46
C VAL A 79 -10.54 10.93 -0.24
N ASP A 80 -10.64 11.03 -1.57
CA ASP A 80 -9.80 11.93 -2.36
C ASP A 80 -10.12 13.42 -2.13
N ASP A 81 -11.28 13.74 -1.54
CA ASP A 81 -11.76 15.11 -1.34
C ASP A 81 -11.86 15.48 0.15
N LEU A 82 -11.53 14.56 1.07
CA LEU A 82 -11.52 14.82 2.52
C LEU A 82 -10.39 15.79 2.91
N ILE A 83 -10.73 16.82 3.70
CA ILE A 83 -9.77 17.78 4.24
C ILE A 83 -9.93 17.95 5.75
N ALA A 84 -8.92 18.53 6.42
CA ALA A 84 -8.93 18.69 7.88
C ALA A 84 -10.06 19.61 8.36
N ASP A 85 -10.46 20.60 7.55
CA ASP A 85 -11.50 21.57 7.90
C ASP A 85 -12.87 20.90 8.13
N ASP A 86 -13.12 19.77 7.46
CA ASP A 86 -14.33 18.95 7.63
C ASP A 86 -14.45 18.37 9.06
N PHE A 87 -13.35 18.35 9.82
CA PHE A 87 -13.23 17.79 11.18
C PHE A 87 -12.60 18.77 12.18
N SER A 88 -12.73 20.07 11.93
CA SER A 88 -12.05 21.10 12.72
C SER A 88 -12.41 21.09 14.20
N GLY A 89 -13.65 20.73 14.55
CA GLY A 89 -14.09 20.58 15.94
C GLY A 89 -13.42 19.40 16.64
N GLU A 90 -13.44 18.22 16.01
CA GLU A 90 -12.81 17.01 16.53
C GLU A 90 -11.29 17.16 16.67
N ILE A 91 -10.65 17.85 15.70
CA ILE A 91 -9.23 18.15 15.76
C ILE A 91 -8.94 19.13 16.90
N ALA A 92 -9.77 20.16 17.11
CA ALA A 92 -9.61 21.10 18.22
C ALA A 92 -9.77 20.43 19.59
N ASP A 93 -10.64 19.42 19.68
CA ASP A 93 -10.83 18.59 20.87
C ASP A 93 -9.71 17.55 21.08
N GLY A 94 -8.73 17.48 20.17
CA GLY A 94 -7.56 16.61 20.28
C GLY A 94 -7.79 15.17 19.82
N MET A 95 -8.85 14.91 19.04
CA MET A 95 -9.17 13.55 18.55
C MET A 95 -8.19 13.04 17.50
N ALA A 96 -7.47 13.93 16.83
CA ALA A 96 -6.40 13.63 15.88
C ALA A 96 -5.36 14.76 15.84
N TYR A 97 -4.09 14.43 15.63
CA TYR A 97 -2.99 15.41 15.51
C TYR A 97 -1.85 14.86 14.64
N VAL A 98 -0.92 15.73 14.23
CA VAL A 98 0.35 15.34 13.58
C VAL A 98 1.49 15.93 14.39
N ALA A 99 2.30 15.10 15.05
CA ALA A 99 3.33 15.50 16.02
C ALA A 99 4.76 15.25 15.50
N GLY A 100 5.07 15.74 14.31
CA GLY A 100 6.41 15.62 13.73
C GLY A 100 6.72 14.18 13.26
N HIS A 101 7.98 13.78 13.39
CA HIS A 101 8.48 12.48 12.92
C HIS A 101 9.29 11.77 13.99
N ASP A 102 9.29 10.44 13.96
CA ASP A 102 10.17 9.62 14.79
C ASP A 102 11.60 9.53 14.22
N ASP A 103 12.49 8.82 14.92
CA ASP A 103 13.90 8.61 14.53
C ASP A 103 14.08 7.91 13.17
N GLN A 104 13.01 7.32 12.63
CA GLN A 104 12.99 6.64 11.32
C GLN A 104 12.28 7.48 10.26
N SER A 105 12.05 8.78 10.53
CA SER A 105 11.34 9.71 9.65
C SER A 105 9.91 9.28 9.32
N ARG A 106 9.25 8.51 10.19
CA ARG A 106 7.84 8.17 10.05
C ARG A 106 7.00 9.24 10.75
N PRO A 107 5.90 9.72 10.15
CA PRO A 107 5.06 10.72 10.78
C PRO A 107 4.43 10.15 12.06
N VAL A 108 4.43 10.94 13.13
CA VAL A 108 3.69 10.65 14.35
C VAL A 108 2.30 11.24 14.22
N VAL A 109 1.28 10.39 14.28
CA VAL A 109 -0.15 10.72 14.11
C VAL A 109 -1.00 10.05 15.17
#